data_AF-A0A1J3G721-F1
#
_entry.id   AF-A0A1J3G721-F1
#
_cell.length_a   1.000
_cell.length_b   1.000
_cell.length_c   1.000
_cell.angle_alpha   90.00
_cell.angle_beta   90.00
_cell.angle_gamma   90.00
#
_symmetry.space_group_name_H-M   'P 1'
#
loop_
_entity.id
_entity.type
_entity.pdbx_description
1 polymer ?
#
loop_
_entity_poly.entity_id
_entity_poly.type
_entity_poly.pdbx_seq_one_letter_code
_entity_poly.pdbx_strand_id
1 'polypeptide(L)'
;NMKCLQILLLDGTAVADMPKILQNNSSKMEDIRELRRCMNGLSSLQRLCLSRNNIISNLQIDISQLYHLKLLDLKYCMNLTSIPLLPPNLEILDAHGCQKLKTVASPMALLKLMEQVHSKFIFTNCNNLEQAAKNSITSYAQRKSQLDAVRCYKEGNVSEALLITSFP
;
A
#
# COMPACT_ATOMS: atom_id res chain seq x y z
N ASN A 1 4.45 19.60 -12.25
CA ASN A 1 5.41 18.51 -11.97
C ASN A 1 5.58 18.43 -10.46
N MET A 2 4.98 17.45 -9.78
CA MET A 2 4.89 17.39 -8.29
C MET A 2 6.00 16.52 -7.67
N LYS A 3 7.19 16.53 -8.27
CA LYS A 3 8.27 15.58 -7.96
C LYS A 3 8.71 15.60 -6.48
N CYS A 4 8.54 16.72 -5.80
CA CYS A 4 8.89 16.89 -4.39
C CYS A 4 7.71 16.73 -3.43
N LEU A 5 6.50 16.43 -3.93
CA LEU A 5 5.32 16.28 -3.08
C LEU A 5 5.46 15.02 -2.22
N GLN A 6 5.48 15.20 -0.90
CA GLN A 6 5.61 14.11 0.06
C GLN A 6 4.27 13.69 0.66
N ILE A 7 3.30 14.60 0.74
CA ILE A 7 1.99 14.36 1.36
C ILE A 7 0.91 14.78 0.38
N LEU A 8 -0.03 13.87 0.11
CA LEU A 8 -1.22 14.11 -0.69
C LEU A 8 -2.45 13.72 0.13
N LEU A 9 -3.27 14.70 0.46
CA LEU A 9 -4.52 14.54 1.21
C LEU A 9 -5.70 14.72 0.27
N LEU A 10 -6.53 13.69 0.16
CA LEU A 10 -7.72 13.66 -0.69
C LEU A 10 -8.92 13.11 0.11
N ASP A 11 -8.85 13.16 1.44
CA ASP A 11 -9.92 12.66 2.29
C ASP A 11 -11.23 13.43 2.11
N GLY A 12 -12.34 12.69 2.05
CA GLY A 12 -13.67 13.26 1.92
C GLY A 12 -13.93 14.08 0.65
N THR A 13 -13.06 13.99 -0.37
CA THR A 13 -13.18 14.79 -1.60
C THR A 13 -14.19 14.24 -2.60
N ALA A 14 -14.90 13.15 -2.26
CA ALA A 14 -15.84 12.45 -3.14
C ALA A 14 -15.22 12.10 -4.50
N VAL A 15 -13.91 11.83 -4.52
CA VAL A 15 -13.24 11.37 -5.75
C VAL A 15 -13.87 10.05 -6.17
N ALA A 16 -14.52 10.07 -7.34
CA ALA A 16 -15.13 8.89 -7.93
C ALA A 16 -14.07 7.95 -8.50
N ASP A 17 -12.99 8.54 -9.01
CA ASP A 17 -11.84 7.85 -9.57
C ASP A 17 -10.56 8.32 -8.92
N MET A 18 -9.54 7.47 -8.96
CA MET A 18 -8.18 7.87 -8.60
C MET A 18 -7.76 9.08 -9.44
N PRO A 19 -7.26 10.17 -8.80
CA PRO A 19 -6.82 11.35 -9.52
C PRO A 19 -5.86 10.99 -10.65
N LYS A 20 -6.05 11.58 -11.83
CA LYS A 20 -5.20 11.36 -13.01
C LYS A 20 -3.71 11.62 -12.75
N ILE A 21 -3.39 12.40 -11.71
CA ILE A 21 -2.02 12.67 -11.27
C ILE A 21 -1.29 11.41 -10.82
N LEU A 22 -2.06 10.44 -10.31
CA LEU A 22 -1.55 9.14 -9.93
C LEU A 22 -1.42 8.28 -11.19
N GLN A 23 -2.38 8.37 -12.14
CA GLN A 23 -2.52 7.50 -13.33
C GLN A 23 -1.28 7.52 -14.23
N ASN A 24 -0.73 6.34 -14.52
CA ASN A 24 0.37 6.17 -15.46
C ASN A 24 -0.20 6.00 -16.88
N ASN A 25 -0.05 7.01 -17.73
CA ASN A 25 -0.34 6.90 -19.16
C ASN A 25 0.82 6.19 -19.86
N SER A 26 0.86 4.86 -19.81
CA SER A 26 1.80 4.07 -20.62
C SER A 26 1.03 3.03 -21.42
N SER A 27 0.50 3.46 -22.57
CA SER A 27 0.13 2.54 -23.64
C SER A 27 1.40 1.83 -24.13
N LYS A 28 1.46 0.51 -23.93
CA LYS A 28 2.51 -0.43 -24.36
C LYS A 28 3.86 -0.34 -23.62
N MET A 29 4.21 -1.40 -22.89
CA MET A 29 5.52 -2.08 -23.03
C MET A 29 5.58 -3.29 -22.09
N GLU A 30 5.68 -4.46 -22.71
CA GLU A 30 5.80 -5.79 -22.08
C GLU A 30 7.21 -6.13 -21.62
N ASP A 31 8.19 -5.25 -21.78
CA ASP A 31 9.53 -5.46 -21.23
C ASP A 31 9.98 -4.23 -20.46
N ILE A 32 10.82 -4.45 -19.46
CA ILE A 32 11.34 -3.46 -18.51
C ILE A 32 10.44 -3.24 -17.27
N ARG A 33 10.26 -4.32 -16.49
CA ARG A 33 9.83 -4.26 -15.07
C ARG A 33 10.89 -3.64 -14.14
N GLU A 34 12.10 -3.36 -14.64
CA GLU A 34 13.28 -2.95 -13.85
C GLU A 34 13.59 -1.42 -13.87
N LEU A 35 13.03 -0.62 -14.80
CA LEU A 35 13.38 0.83 -14.94
C LEU A 35 12.24 1.83 -14.68
N ARG A 36 11.08 1.44 -14.14
CA ARG A 36 10.01 2.41 -13.83
C ARG A 36 10.13 3.10 -12.46
N ARG A 37 11.36 3.31 -11.97
CA ARG A 37 11.60 4.02 -10.70
C ARG A 37 11.19 5.50 -10.68
N CYS A 38 10.85 6.13 -11.81
CA CYS A 38 10.73 7.59 -11.87
C CYS A 38 9.61 8.15 -12.76
N MET A 39 8.68 7.35 -13.29
CA MET A 39 7.70 7.84 -14.27
C MET A 39 6.46 8.52 -13.66
N ASN A 40 6.35 8.52 -12.34
CA ASN A 40 5.23 9.11 -11.64
C ASN A 40 5.66 10.52 -11.25
N GLY A 41 4.85 11.55 -11.53
CA GLY A 41 5.08 12.92 -11.05
C GLY A 41 5.06 13.07 -9.53
N LEU A 42 5.04 11.95 -8.79
CA LEU A 42 4.89 11.75 -7.36
C LEU A 42 5.97 10.79 -6.81
N SER A 43 7.15 10.77 -7.44
CA SER A 43 8.26 9.91 -7.04
C SER A 43 8.64 10.08 -5.56
N SER A 44 8.47 11.25 -4.97
CA SER A 44 8.79 11.49 -3.55
C SER A 44 7.60 11.34 -2.59
N LEU A 45 6.44 10.86 -3.05
CA LEU A 45 5.25 10.78 -2.21
C LEU A 45 5.44 9.73 -1.11
N GLN A 46 5.30 10.17 0.14
CA GLN A 46 5.44 9.35 1.35
C GLN A 46 4.10 9.07 2.02
N ARG A 47 3.12 9.97 1.89
CA ARG A 47 1.80 9.84 2.52
C ARG A 47 0.68 10.11 1.52
N LEU A 48 -0.23 9.16 1.40
CA LEU A 48 -1.45 9.26 0.60
C LEU A 48 -2.65 9.02 1.51
N CYS A 49 -3.53 10.01 1.65
CA CYS A 49 -4.78 9.90 2.38
C CYS A 49 -5.96 9.93 1.41
N LEU A 50 -6.73 8.84 1.40
CA LEU A 50 -7.95 8.66 0.61
C LEU A 50 -9.15 8.37 1.51
N SER A 51 -9.02 8.57 2.82
CA SER A 51 -10.05 8.21 3.78
C SER A 51 -11.41 8.85 3.45
N ARG A 52 -12.50 8.17 3.83
CA ARG A 52 -13.89 8.64 3.65
C ARG A 52 -14.28 8.90 2.19
N ASN A 53 -13.59 8.32 1.21
CA ASN A 53 -14.01 8.35 -0.19
C ASN A 53 -14.89 7.14 -0.50
N ASN A 54 -16.19 7.30 -0.27
CA ASN A 54 -17.16 6.22 -0.42
C ASN A 54 -17.46 5.84 -1.87
N ILE A 55 -17.02 6.60 -2.87
CA ILE A 55 -17.27 6.25 -4.27
C ILE A 55 -16.23 5.23 -4.78
N ILE A 56 -15.02 5.25 -4.21
CA ILE A 56 -13.92 4.35 -4.59
C ILE A 56 -14.31 2.92 -4.25
N SER A 57 -14.51 2.11 -5.28
CA SER A 57 -14.72 0.66 -5.16
C SER A 57 -13.45 -0.16 -5.39
N ASN A 58 -12.51 0.40 -6.14
CA ASN A 58 -11.20 -0.21 -6.38
C ASN A 58 -10.14 0.88 -6.56
N LEU A 59 -8.91 0.62 -6.10
CA LEU A 59 -7.76 1.45 -6.42
C LEU A 59 -7.29 1.02 -7.82
N GLN A 60 -7.90 1.56 -8.88
CA GLN A 60 -7.69 1.19 -10.29
C GLN A 60 -6.29 1.52 -10.85
N ILE A 61 -5.31 1.70 -9.97
CA ILE A 61 -3.99 2.18 -10.32
C ILE A 61 -2.91 1.30 -9.73
N ASP A 62 -1.79 1.22 -10.45
CA ASP A 62 -0.57 0.60 -9.98
C ASP A 62 0.12 1.45 -8.89
N ILE A 63 -0.49 1.54 -7.71
CA ILE A 63 0.12 2.16 -6.51
C ILE A 63 1.41 1.45 -6.09
N SER A 64 1.68 0.24 -6.62
CA SER A 64 2.93 -0.48 -6.38
C SER A 64 4.17 0.28 -6.84
N GLN A 65 4.01 1.22 -7.78
CA GLN A 65 5.07 2.09 -8.30
C GLN A 65 5.41 3.27 -7.38
N LEU A 66 4.63 3.51 -6.32
CA LEU A 66 4.91 4.58 -5.35
C LEU A 66 5.97 4.11 -4.35
N TYR A 67 7.19 3.87 -4.82
CA TYR A 67 8.29 3.25 -4.05
C TYR A 67 8.65 3.97 -2.75
N HIS A 68 8.39 5.28 -2.65
CA HIS A 68 8.68 6.06 -1.45
C HIS A 68 7.47 6.17 -0.50
N LEU A 69 6.32 5.61 -0.87
CA LEU A 69 5.11 5.68 -0.06
C LEU A 69 5.28 4.87 1.22
N LYS A 70 5.11 5.53 2.35
CA LYS A 70 5.21 4.98 3.70
C LYS A 70 3.85 4.80 4.35
N LEU A 71 2.90 5.70 4.06
CA LEU A 71 1.55 5.68 4.65
C LEU A 71 0.47 5.74 3.58
N LEU A 72 -0.45 4.78 3.64
CA LEU A 72 -1.69 4.76 2.86
C LEU A 72 -2.89 4.70 3.82
N ASP A 73 -3.67 5.78 3.88
CA ASP A 73 -4.88 5.88 4.69
C ASP A 73 -6.12 5.69 3.80
N LEU A 74 -6.85 4.60 4.02
CA LEU A 74 -8.07 4.19 3.33
C LEU A 74 -9.27 4.14 4.29
N LYS A 75 -9.17 4.69 5.51
CA LYS A 75 -10.21 4.55 6.52
C LYS A 75 -11.59 4.93 5.98
N TYR A 76 -12.58 4.13 6.31
CA TYR A 76 -13.98 4.36 5.95
C TYR A 76 -14.22 4.53 4.44
N CYS A 77 -13.42 3.90 3.56
CA CYS A 77 -13.76 3.75 2.14
C CYS A 77 -14.79 2.63 2.00
N MET A 78 -16.06 2.93 2.30
CA MET A 78 -17.09 1.90 2.55
C MET A 78 -17.42 1.03 1.32
N ASN A 79 -17.19 1.53 0.10
CA ASN A 79 -17.41 0.77 -1.13
C ASN A 79 -16.18 0.03 -1.65
N LEU A 80 -15.01 0.20 -1.04
CA LEU A 80 -13.77 -0.45 -1.46
C LEU A 80 -13.92 -1.97 -1.32
N THR A 81 -13.78 -2.72 -2.42
CA THR A 81 -13.94 -4.18 -2.42
C THR A 81 -12.61 -4.94 -2.44
N SER A 82 -11.55 -4.30 -2.92
CA SER A 82 -10.23 -4.92 -3.09
C SER A 82 -9.09 -3.93 -2.90
N ILE A 83 -7.96 -4.41 -2.37
CA ILE A 83 -6.68 -3.67 -2.36
C ILE A 83 -5.74 -4.31 -3.39
N PRO A 84 -5.20 -3.54 -4.37
CA PRO A 84 -4.27 -4.05 -5.37
C PRO A 84 -2.87 -4.27 -4.79
N LEU A 85 -1.91 -4.57 -5.65
CA LEU A 85 -0.50 -4.69 -5.28
C LEU A 85 -0.01 -3.37 -4.63
N LEU A 86 0.55 -3.48 -3.43
CA LEU A 86 1.04 -2.36 -2.64
C LEU A 86 2.48 -1.98 -3.00
N PRO A 87 2.89 -0.74 -2.73
CA PRO A 87 4.28 -0.34 -2.84
C PRO A 87 5.16 -1.09 -1.82
N PRO A 88 6.39 -1.47 -2.20
CA PRO A 88 7.23 -2.39 -1.40
C PRO A 88 7.72 -1.82 -0.07
N ASN A 89 7.79 -0.48 0.05
CA ASN A 89 8.26 0.22 1.24
C ASN A 89 7.12 0.75 2.13
N LEU A 90 5.88 0.35 1.89
CA LEU A 90 4.73 0.81 2.68
C LEU A 90 4.83 0.33 4.12
N GLU A 91 4.87 1.25 5.07
CA GLU A 91 4.97 0.99 6.51
C GLU A 91 3.58 0.89 7.14
N ILE A 92 2.66 1.78 6.77
CA ILE A 92 1.34 1.87 7.37
C ILE A 92 0.27 1.76 6.29
N LEU A 93 -0.62 0.78 6.45
CA LEU A 93 -1.88 0.68 5.74
C LEU A 93 -3.00 0.71 6.77
N ASP A 94 -3.86 1.72 6.69
CA ASP A 94 -5.05 1.81 7.53
C ASP A 94 -6.30 1.70 6.65
N ALA A 95 -6.93 0.52 6.68
CA ALA A 95 -8.18 0.24 5.99
C ALA A 95 -9.35 0.12 6.97
N HIS A 96 -9.23 0.65 8.19
CA HIS A 96 -10.29 0.54 9.20
C HIS A 96 -11.66 0.98 8.67
N GLY A 97 -12.68 0.17 8.92
CA GLY A 97 -14.06 0.48 8.54
C GLY A 97 -14.36 0.37 7.04
N CYS A 98 -13.48 -0.23 6.23
CA CYS A 98 -13.78 -0.61 4.84
C CYS A 98 -14.69 -1.85 4.81
N GLN A 99 -15.97 -1.68 5.07
CA GLN A 99 -16.92 -2.78 5.32
C GLN A 99 -17.12 -3.71 4.10
N LYS A 100 -17.01 -3.21 2.87
CA LYS A 100 -17.13 -4.04 1.65
C LYS A 100 -15.81 -4.67 1.20
N LEU A 101 -14.70 -4.43 1.90
CA LEU A 101 -13.39 -4.96 1.51
C LEU A 101 -13.39 -6.48 1.68
N LYS A 102 -13.15 -7.20 0.58
CA LYS A 102 -13.14 -8.67 0.54
C LYS A 102 -11.75 -9.22 0.31
N THR A 103 -11.04 -8.68 -0.68
CA THR A 103 -9.81 -9.27 -1.20
C THR A 103 -8.62 -8.31 -1.14
N VAL A 104 -7.43 -8.90 -1.17
CA VAL A 104 -6.15 -8.19 -1.36
C VAL A 104 -5.36 -8.91 -2.45
N ALA A 105 -4.43 -8.21 -3.10
CA ALA A 105 -3.49 -8.86 -4.01
C ALA A 105 -2.69 -9.97 -3.31
N SER A 106 -2.40 -11.05 -4.04
CA SER A 106 -1.57 -12.16 -3.57
C SER A 106 -0.50 -12.47 -4.65
N PRO A 107 0.80 -12.15 -4.41
CA PRO A 107 1.34 -11.52 -3.21
C PRO A 107 0.87 -10.06 -3.03
N MET A 108 0.89 -9.55 -1.80
CA MET A 108 0.46 -8.15 -1.51
C MET A 108 1.46 -7.09 -1.97
N ALA A 109 2.76 -7.40 -2.03
CA ALA A 109 3.78 -6.54 -2.64
C ALA A 109 4.97 -7.37 -3.14
N LEU A 110 5.77 -6.79 -4.03
CA LEU A 110 7.02 -7.37 -4.51
C LEU A 110 8.18 -6.95 -3.60
N LEU A 111 8.49 -7.78 -2.61
CA LEU A 111 9.53 -7.50 -1.60
C LEU A 111 10.94 -7.83 -2.14
N LYS A 112 11.61 -6.87 -2.80
CA LYS A 112 13.01 -7.00 -3.28
C LYS A 112 13.97 -5.94 -2.74
N LEU A 113 13.49 -4.75 -2.39
CA LEU A 113 14.30 -3.60 -1.98
C LEU A 113 13.57 -2.86 -0.86
N MET A 114 13.88 -3.19 0.39
CA MET A 114 13.18 -2.66 1.57
C MET A 114 14.07 -1.69 2.33
N GLU A 115 13.61 -0.45 2.49
CA GLU A 115 14.37 0.57 3.22
C GLU A 115 14.03 0.60 4.72
N GLN A 116 12.84 0.17 5.15
CA GLN A 116 12.37 0.31 6.55
C GLN A 116 11.34 -0.76 6.98
N VAL A 117 11.17 -0.94 8.30
CA VAL A 117 10.64 -2.17 8.92
C VAL A 117 9.33 -2.00 9.67
N HIS A 118 9.16 -0.89 10.39
CA HIS A 118 8.00 -0.76 11.27
C HIS A 118 6.73 -0.83 10.44
N SER A 119 5.88 -1.81 10.73
CA SER A 119 4.79 -2.17 9.85
C SER A 119 3.49 -2.29 10.61
N LYS A 120 2.50 -1.51 10.21
CA LYS A 120 1.17 -1.50 10.79
C LYS A 120 0.12 -1.65 9.70
N PHE A 121 -0.60 -2.76 9.72
CA PHE A 121 -1.67 -3.08 8.80
C PHE A 121 -2.99 -3.22 9.58
N ILE A 122 -3.90 -2.27 9.38
CA ILE A 122 -5.15 -2.18 10.16
C ILE A 122 -6.33 -2.50 9.26
N PHE A 123 -7.08 -3.54 9.62
CA PHE A 123 -8.30 -3.98 8.95
C PHE A 123 -9.47 -4.18 9.93
N THR A 124 -9.45 -3.50 11.07
CA THR A 124 -10.56 -3.54 12.04
C THR A 124 -11.85 -3.02 11.39
N ASN A 125 -12.98 -3.64 11.70
CA ASN A 125 -14.29 -3.36 11.07
C ASN A 125 -14.35 -3.60 9.54
N CYS A 126 -13.45 -4.40 8.96
CA CYS A 126 -13.54 -4.89 7.58
C CYS A 126 -14.25 -6.24 7.51
N ASN A 127 -15.51 -6.30 7.96
CA ASN A 127 -16.21 -7.56 8.29
C ASN A 127 -16.35 -8.56 7.12
N ASN A 128 -16.24 -8.11 5.86
CA ASN A 128 -16.32 -8.95 4.68
C ASN A 128 -14.95 -9.48 4.19
N LEU A 129 -13.86 -9.21 4.91
CA LEU A 129 -12.52 -9.61 4.52
C LEU A 129 -12.38 -11.14 4.53
N GLU A 130 -12.11 -11.72 3.36
CA GLU A 130 -12.07 -13.16 3.17
C GLU A 130 -10.87 -13.80 3.89
N GLN A 131 -11.01 -15.08 4.27
CA GLN A 131 -9.93 -15.80 4.97
C GLN A 131 -8.64 -15.88 4.12
N ALA A 132 -8.77 -16.04 2.80
CA ALA A 132 -7.63 -16.03 1.89
C ALA A 132 -6.89 -14.68 1.96
N ALA A 133 -7.63 -13.57 2.01
CA ALA A 133 -7.03 -12.24 2.17
C ALA A 133 -6.34 -12.07 3.53
N LYS A 134 -6.97 -12.55 4.62
CA LYS A 134 -6.33 -12.56 5.95
C LYS A 134 -5.01 -13.34 5.93
N ASN A 135 -4.99 -14.51 5.30
CA ASN A 135 -3.78 -15.32 5.15
C ASN A 135 -2.70 -14.60 4.34
N SER A 136 -3.08 -13.92 3.25
CA SER A 136 -2.16 -13.11 2.44
C SER A 136 -1.58 -11.94 3.23
N ILE A 137 -2.40 -11.25 4.04
CA ILE A 137 -1.97 -10.15 4.92
C ILE A 137 -0.95 -10.66 5.95
N THR A 138 -1.28 -11.74 6.66
CA THR A 138 -0.38 -12.35 7.64
C THR A 138 0.93 -12.81 6.99
N SER A 139 0.85 -13.47 5.84
CA SER A 139 2.04 -13.94 5.12
C SER A 139 2.93 -12.78 4.65
N TYR A 140 2.32 -11.69 4.17
CA TYR A 140 3.03 -10.50 3.76
C TYR A 140 3.76 -9.84 4.93
N ALA A 141 3.03 -9.64 6.02
CA ALA A 141 3.52 -9.08 7.27
C ALA A 141 4.70 -9.89 7.85
N GLN A 142 4.60 -11.22 7.87
CA GLN A 142 5.67 -12.13 8.31
C GLN A 142 6.89 -12.06 7.42
N ARG A 143 6.72 -12.11 6.09
CA ARG A 143 7.84 -11.99 5.14
C ARG A 143 8.58 -10.67 5.30
N LYS A 144 7.85 -9.59 5.58
CA LYS A 144 8.42 -8.26 5.82
C LYS A 144 9.32 -8.25 7.07
N SER A 145 8.85 -8.84 8.17
CA SER A 145 9.64 -8.99 9.40
C SER A 145 10.86 -9.89 9.20
N GLN A 146 10.73 -11.00 8.47
CA GLN A 146 11.84 -11.90 8.15
C GLN A 146 12.94 -11.20 7.33
N LEU A 147 12.56 -10.43 6.31
CA LEU A 147 13.51 -9.68 5.49
C LEU A 147 14.28 -8.64 6.30
N ASP A 148 13.63 -8.01 7.29
CA ASP A 148 14.33 -7.11 8.19
C ASP A 148 15.31 -7.83 9.10
N ALA A 149 14.92 -8.94 9.73
CA ALA A 149 15.83 -9.70 10.57
C ALA A 149 17.11 -10.10 9.80
N VAL A 150 16.95 -10.49 8.53
CA VAL A 150 18.08 -10.79 7.63
C VAL A 150 18.93 -9.56 7.35
N ARG A 151 18.33 -8.39 7.15
CA ARG A 151 19.04 -7.12 6.92
C ARG A 151 19.80 -6.67 8.16
N CYS A 152 19.14 -6.62 9.33
CA CYS A 152 19.76 -6.26 10.61
C CYS A 152 20.96 -7.15 10.92
N TYR A 153 20.83 -8.46 10.71
CA TYR A 153 21.94 -9.40 10.87
C TYR A 153 23.15 -9.05 9.98
N LYS A 154 22.92 -8.67 8.73
CA LYS A 154 23.99 -8.26 7.80
C LYS A 154 24.63 -6.93 8.17
N GLU A 155 23.86 -6.01 8.73
CA GLU A 155 24.31 -4.66 9.09
C GLU A 155 24.89 -4.56 10.52
N GLY A 156 24.85 -5.65 11.30
CA GLY A 156 25.28 -5.63 12.71
C GLY A 156 24.32 -4.88 13.63
N ASN A 157 23.07 -4.66 13.19
CA ASN A 157 22.04 -3.93 13.92
C ASN A 157 21.10 -4.90 14.66
N VAL A 158 20.42 -4.40 15.70
CA VAL A 158 19.35 -5.13 16.37
C VAL A 158 18.04 -4.92 15.62
N SER A 159 17.28 -5.97 15.36
CA SER A 159 15.96 -5.85 14.75
C SER A 159 14.94 -5.37 15.79
N GLU A 160 14.30 -4.24 15.51
CA GLU A 160 13.16 -3.70 16.27
C GLU A 160 11.83 -3.94 15.53
N ALA A 161 11.72 -5.06 14.80
CA ALA A 161 10.57 -5.36 13.95
C ALA A 161 9.26 -5.44 14.76
N LEU A 162 8.57 -4.30 14.91
CA LEU A 162 7.24 -4.23 15.47
C LEU A 162 6.24 -4.35 14.32
N LEU A 163 5.59 -5.52 14.25
CA LEU A 163 4.53 -5.83 13.30
C LEU A 163 3.19 -5.80 14.02
N ILE A 164 2.28 -4.95 13.54
CA ILE A 164 0.91 -4.90 14.03
C ILE A 164 -0.02 -5.19 12.86
N THR A 165 -0.68 -6.34 12.90
CA THR A 165 -1.78 -6.69 12.00
C THR A 165 -3.06 -6.79 12.81
N SER A 166 -4.08 -6.03 12.47
CA SER A 166 -5.39 -6.10 13.15
C SER A 166 -6.46 -6.49 12.14
N PHE A 167 -7.25 -7.50 12.49
CA PHE A 167 -8.37 -7.99 11.68
C PHE A 167 -9.72 -7.55 12.29
N PRO A 168 -10.84 -7.70 11.56
CA PRO A 168 -12.17 -7.51 12.10
C PRO A 168 -12.44 -8.44 13.27
#